data_AF-A0A2H6HIL3-F1
#
_entry.id   AF-A0A2H6HIL3-F1
#
_cell.length_a   1.000
_cell.length_b   1.000
_cell.length_c   1.000
_cell.angle_alpha   90.00
_cell.angle_beta   90.00
_cell.angle_gamma   90.00
#
_symmetry.space_group_name_H-M   'P 1'
#
loop_
_entity.id
_entity.type
_entity.pdbx_description
1 polymer ?
#
loop_
_entity_poly.entity_id
_entity_poly.type
_entity_poly.pdbx_seq_one_letter_code
_entity_poly.pdbx_strand_id
1 'polypeptide(L)'
;MPVVRITVTRVSDEGDNVIVWGRPEHAPDDSEPIGFAFQTKGEHADVGLAERASRLACGTEAVIDCAAVTVGWNIARGLSAP
;
A
#
# COMPACT_ATOMS: atom_id res chain seq x y z
N MET A 1 -4.47 1.89 -14.98
CA MET A 1 -4.09 1.32 -13.67
C MET A 1 -4.78 2.16 -12.62
N PRO A 2 -5.52 1.58 -11.66
CA PRO A 2 -6.14 2.36 -10.60
C PRO A 2 -5.05 2.97 -9.71
N VAL A 3 -5.09 4.29 -9.56
CA VAL A 3 -4.24 5.03 -8.64
C VAL A 3 -5.10 5.37 -7.43
N VAL A 4 -4.64 4.99 -6.24
CA VAL A 4 -5.35 5.23 -4.99
C VAL A 4 -4.51 6.16 -4.13
N ARG A 5 -5.12 7.27 -3.69
CA ARG A 5 -4.52 8.16 -2.69
C ARG A 5 -5.06 7.78 -1.32
N ILE A 6 -4.15 7.57 -0.38
CA ILE A 6 -4.46 7.19 1.00
C ILE A 6 -3.73 8.08 2.00
N THR A 7 -4.30 8.20 3.19
CA THR A 7 -3.53 8.55 4.39
C THR A 7 -3.09 7.26 5.07
N VAL A 8 -1.79 7.08 5.24
CA VAL A 8 -1.20 5.88 5.86
C VAL A 8 -1.61 5.82 7.34
N THR A 9 -2.21 4.71 7.75
CA THR A 9 -2.59 4.46 9.15
C THR A 9 -1.64 3.52 9.84
N ARG A 10 -1.06 2.56 9.10
CA ARG A 10 -0.08 1.59 9.61
C ARG A 10 0.75 1.01 8.48
N VAL A 11 1.96 0.59 8.78
CA VAL A 11 2.76 -0.26 7.91
C VAL A 11 3.09 -1.56 8.66
N SER A 12 2.93 -2.70 7.99
CA SER A 12 3.21 -4.03 8.54
C SER A 12 4.18 -4.77 7.64
N ASP A 13 5.12 -5.52 8.23
CA ASP A 13 5.95 -6.48 7.51
C ASP A 13 5.37 -7.89 7.71
N GLU A 14 4.91 -8.50 6.62
CA GLU A 14 4.23 -9.80 6.60
C GLU A 14 4.95 -10.77 5.65
N GLY A 15 6.07 -11.31 6.15
CA GLY A 15 6.84 -12.36 5.47
C GLY A 15 7.50 -11.85 4.19
N ASP A 16 6.94 -12.21 3.03
CA ASP A 16 7.43 -11.80 1.72
C ASP A 16 6.72 -10.53 1.20
N ASN A 17 6.01 -9.79 2.07
CA ASN A 17 5.27 -8.59 1.70
C ASN A 17 5.41 -7.48 2.76
N VAL A 18 5.44 -6.24 2.31
CA VAL A 18 5.18 -5.07 3.14
C VAL A 18 3.74 -4.62 2.87
N ILE A 19 2.91 -4.53 3.91
CA ILE A 19 1.53 -4.09 3.80
C ILE A 19 1.40 -2.65 4.30
N VAL A 20 1.05 -1.74 3.40
CA VAL A 20 0.69 -0.37 3.76
C VAL A 20 -0.82 -0.32 3.95
N TRP A 21 -1.24 0.01 5.16
CA TRP A 21 -2.64 0.25 5.49
C TRP A 21 -2.91 1.73 5.40
N GLY A 22 -4.02 2.10 4.78
CA GLY A 22 -4.45 3.49 4.79
C GLY A 22 -5.91 3.68 4.43
N ARG A 23 -6.39 4.89 4.73
CA ARG A 23 -7.74 5.31 4.39
C ARG A 23 -7.72 6.09 3.08
N PRO A 24 -8.54 5.74 2.09
CA PRO A 24 -8.72 6.55 0.90
C PRO A 24 -9.21 7.96 1.22
N GLU A 25 -8.78 8.95 0.44
CA GLU A 25 -9.16 10.38 0.63
C GLU A 25 -10.68 10.61 0.67
N HIS A 26 -11.46 9.80 -0.05
CA HIS A 26 -12.93 9.92 -0.12
C HIS A 26 -13.69 8.95 0.79
N ALA A 27 -12.98 8.15 1.60
CA ALA A 27 -13.64 7.23 2.52
C ALA A 27 -14.11 7.98 3.78
N PRO A 28 -15.30 7.68 4.32
CA PRO A 28 -15.73 8.22 5.60
C PRO A 28 -14.74 7.85 6.72
N ASP A 29 -14.59 8.72 7.72
CA ASP A 29 -13.63 8.55 8.83
C ASP A 29 -13.79 7.22 9.61
N ASP A 30 -15.02 6.71 9.69
CA ASP A 30 -15.35 5.42 10.33
C ASP A 30 -15.05 4.19 9.47
N SER A 31 -14.53 4.37 8.25
CA SER A 31 -14.22 3.25 7.35
C SER A 31 -12.96 2.50 7.78
N GLU A 32 -13.00 1.17 7.60
CA GLU A 32 -11.84 0.33 7.83
C GLU A 32 -10.70 0.68 6.84
N PRO A 33 -9.43 0.74 7.30
CA PRO A 33 -8.28 0.96 6.43
C PRO A 33 -8.14 -0.18 5.41
N ILE A 34 -7.74 0.19 4.19
CA ILE A 34 -7.45 -0.76 3.12
C ILE A 34 -5.96 -1.09 3.13
N GLY A 35 -5.63 -2.37 3.00
CA GLY A 35 -4.25 -2.85 2.86
C GLY A 35 -3.79 -2.90 1.41
N PHE A 36 -2.56 -2.44 1.17
CA PHE A 36 -1.85 -2.50 -0.10
C PHE A 36 -0.56 -3.27 0.08
N ALA A 37 -0.41 -4.37 -0.66
CA ALA A 37 0.72 -5.28 -0.55
C ALA A 37 1.83 -4.92 -1.54
N PHE A 38 3.03 -4.72 -1.02
CA PHE A 38 4.27 -4.53 -1.76
C PHE A 38 5.10 -5.80 -1.64
N GLN A 39 5.24 -6.54 -2.72
CA GLN A 39 5.88 -7.85 -2.70
C GLN A 39 7.41 -7.72 -2.68
N THR A 40 8.08 -8.44 -1.78
CA THR A 40 9.54 -8.61 -1.78
C THR A 40 9.97 -9.87 -2.53
N LYS A 41 9.04 -10.82 -2.76
CA LYS A 41 9.21 -12.01 -3.61
C LYS A 41 7.96 -12.31 -4.45
N GLY A 42 8.13 -12.98 -5.59
CA GLY A 42 7.06 -13.35 -6.51
C GLY A 42 7.11 -12.63 -7.86
N GLU A 43 6.06 -12.81 -8.67
CA GLU A 43 5.97 -12.29 -10.04
C GLU A 43 5.97 -10.75 -10.12
N HIS A 44 5.53 -10.06 -9.06
CA HIS A 44 5.50 -8.60 -8.99
C HIS A 44 6.42 -8.04 -7.90
N ALA A 45 7.46 -8.80 -7.54
CA ALA A 45 8.42 -8.39 -6.53
C ALA A 45 9.20 -7.15 -6.96
N ASP A 46 9.22 -6.15 -6.08
CA ASP A 46 10.11 -5.01 -6.16
C ASP A 46 10.59 -4.66 -4.75
N VAL A 47 11.78 -5.14 -4.42
CA VAL A 47 12.39 -4.96 -3.10
C VAL A 47 12.61 -3.48 -2.80
N GLY A 48 13.05 -2.68 -3.78
CA GLY A 48 13.28 -1.24 -3.58
C GLY A 48 11.98 -0.46 -3.38
N LEU A 49 10.88 -0.91 -3.99
CA LEU A 49 9.55 -0.37 -3.72
C LEU A 49 9.04 -0.76 -2.33
N ALA A 50 9.18 -2.03 -1.95
CA ALA A 50 8.79 -2.53 -0.62
C ALA A 50 9.60 -1.86 0.52
N GLU A 51 10.90 -1.65 0.33
CA GLU A 51 11.75 -0.91 1.29
C GLU A 51 11.36 0.57 1.42
N ARG A 52 10.85 1.19 0.35
CA ARG A 52 10.29 2.55 0.43
C ARG A 52 8.95 2.55 1.16
N ALA A 53 8.10 1.58 0.86
CA ALA A 53 6.82 1.40 1.54
C ALA A 53 6.99 1.15 3.05
N SER A 54 8.02 0.38 3.45
CA SER A 54 8.29 0.07 4.86
C SER A 54 8.71 1.28 5.70
N ARG A 55 9.17 2.36 5.05
CA ARG A 55 9.61 3.61 5.70
C ARG A 55 8.51 4.66 5.82
N LEU A 56 7.31 4.40 5.28
CA LEU A 56 6.19 5.34 5.40
C LEU A 56 5.79 5.50 6.86
N ALA A 57 5.58 6.75 7.28
CA ALA A 57 5.09 7.04 8.63
C ALA A 57 3.56 7.11 8.65
N CYS A 58 2.97 6.77 9.80
CA CYS A 58 1.55 7.02 10.04
C CYS A 58 1.22 8.52 9.88
N GLY A 59 0.10 8.82 9.23
CA GLY A 59 -0.34 10.17 8.88
C GLY A 59 0.24 10.71 7.57
N THR A 60 1.13 9.97 6.90
CA THR A 60 1.69 10.38 5.60
C THR A 60 0.66 10.15 4.49
N GLU A 61 0.53 11.11 3.58
CA GLU A 61 -0.23 10.91 2.35
C GLU A 61 0.60 10.09 1.35
N ALA A 62 0.03 9.02 0.83
CA ALA A 62 0.68 8.18 -0.16
C ALA A 62 -0.23 7.97 -1.37
N VAL A 63 0.37 7.99 -2.55
CA VAL A 63 -0.27 7.64 -3.82
C VAL A 63 0.27 6.29 -4.26
N ILE A 64 -0.63 5.32 -4.37
CA ILE A 64 -0.31 3.93 -4.71
C ILE A 64 -0.90 3.61 -6.08
N ASP A 65 -0.04 3.21 -7.01
CA ASP A 65 -0.48 2.52 -8.23
C ASP A 65 -0.66 1.05 -7.87
N CYS A 66 -1.88 0.53 -8.00
CA CYS A 66 -2.16 -0.86 -7.71
C CYS A 66 -2.82 -1.58 -8.88
N ALA A 67 -2.60 -2.89 -8.97
CA ALA A 67 -3.48 -3.78 -9.70
C ALA A 67 -4.43 -4.42 -8.68
N ALA A 68 -5.74 -4.22 -8.86
CA ALA A 68 -6.73 -4.96 -8.09
C ALA A 68 -6.62 -6.43 -8.47
N VAL A 69 -6.08 -7.25 -7.57
CA VAL A 69 -6.10 -8.71 -7.76
C VAL A 69 -7.39 -9.20 -7.12
N THR A 70 -8.16 -9.95 -7.90
CA THR A 70 -9.52 -10.41 -7.59
C THR A 70 -9.63 -11.34 -6.36
N VAL A 71 -8.51 -11.65 -5.69
CA VAL A 71 -8.48 -12.51 -4.50
C VAL A 71 -7.60 -11.86 -3.43
N GLY A 72 -8.24 -11.18 -2.48
CA GLY A 72 -7.70 -10.89 -1.15
C GLY A 72 -6.95 -9.58 -0.95
N TRP A 73 -6.16 -9.07 -1.91
CA TRP A 73 -5.29 -7.91 -1.68
C TRP A 73 -5.08 -7.01 -2.91
N ASN A 74 -4.89 -5.71 -2.66
CA ASN A 74 -4.42 -4.76 -3.68
C ASN A 74 -2.90 -4.89 -3.81
N ILE A 75 -2.39 -5.36 -4.95
CA ILE A 75 -0.94 -5.44 -5.20
C ILE A 75 -0.45 -4.09 -5.70
N ALA A 76 0.45 -3.46 -4.94
CA ALA A 76 1.05 -2.19 -5.29
C ALA A 76 2.21 -2.38 -6.27
N ARG A 77 2.24 -1.55 -7.32
CA ARG A 77 3.24 -1.53 -8.39
C ARG A 77 4.00 -0.20 -8.45
N GLY A 78 3.53 0.81 -7.73
CA GLY A 78 4.17 2.11 -7.62
C GLY A 78 3.77 2.82 -6.34
N LEU A 79 4.69 3.64 -5.82
CA LEU A 79 4.52 4.43 -4.60
C LEU A 79 5.11 5.82 -4.82
N SER A 80 4.33 6.85 -4.49
CA SER A 80 4.79 8.22 -4.37
C SER A 80 4.29 8.79 -3.04
N ALA A 81 5.20 9.34 -2.25
CA ALA A 81 4.93 10.04 -1.00
C ALA A 81 5.82 11.30 -0.95
N PRO A 82 5.35 12.41 -0.37
CA PRO A 82 6.12 13.64 -0.23
C PRO A 82 7.34 13.49 0.68
#